data_AF-A0A929D4I5-F1
#
_entry.id   AF-A0A929D4I5-F1
#
_cell.length_a   1.000
_cell.length_b   1.000
_cell.length_c   1.000
_cell.angle_alpha   90.00
_cell.angle_beta   90.00
_cell.angle_gamma   90.00
#
_symmetry.space_group_name_H-M   'P 1'
#
loop_
_entity.id
_entity.type
_entity.pdbx_description
1 polymer ?
#
loop_
_entity_poly.entity_id
_entity_poly.type
_entity_poly.pdbx_seq_one_letter_code
_entity_poly.pdbx_strand_id
1 'polypeptide(L)' 'MGIIVREYIDEEGRSPYAQWFTGLNAVAAAKATTAVYRLEQGNFSNVKGIGEGVFEYRVDFGPGYRIYFGKDGDRIVI' A
#
# COMPACT_ATOMS: atom_id res chain seq x y z
N MET A 1 9.65 17.08 5.74
CA MET A 1 8.84 16.73 4.55
C MET A 1 8.31 15.34 4.80
N GLY A 2 6.99 15.15 4.87
CA GLY A 2 6.38 13.84 5.13
C GLY A 2 6.01 13.15 3.83
N ILE A 3 5.96 11.81 3.83
CA ILE A 3 5.52 11.06 2.66
C ILE A 3 4.00 11.15 2.56
N ILE A 4 3.51 11.47 1.36
CA ILE A 4 2.08 11.56 1.07
C ILE A 4 1.67 10.29 0.36
N VAL A 5 0.78 9.52 0.99
CA VAL A 5 0.20 8.33 0.38
C VAL A 5 -1.16 8.69 -0.24
N ARG A 6 -1.39 8.24 -1.48
CA ARG A 6 -2.65 8.38 -2.20
C ARG A 6 -3.07 7.04 -2.78
N GLU A 7 -4.37 6.81 -2.85
CA GLU A 7 -4.90 5.67 -3.60
C GLU A 7 -4.95 6.02 -5.09
N TYR A 8 -4.61 5.05 -5.93
CA TYR A 8 -4.85 5.10 -7.36
C TYR A 8 -6.36 5.04 -7.62
N ILE A 9 -6.83 5.94 -8.49
CA ILE A 9 -8.19 5.96 -8.98
C ILE A 9 -8.13 5.62 -10.47
N ASP A 10 -8.84 4.57 -10.88
CA ASP A 10 -8.93 4.17 -12.27
C ASP A 10 -9.79 5.12 -13.11
N GLU A 11 -9.86 4.87 -14.42
CA GLU A 11 -10.62 5.69 -15.37
C GLU A 11 -12.14 5.74 -15.06
N GLU A 12 -12.65 4.78 -14.29
CA GLU A 12 -14.04 4.70 -13.87
C GLU A 12 -14.28 5.32 -12.48
N GLY A 13 -13.25 5.89 -11.84
CA GLY A 13 -13.36 6.50 -10.52
C GLY A 13 -13.26 5.51 -9.35
N ARG A 14 -12.81 4.27 -9.58
CA ARG A 14 -12.70 3.23 -8.56
C ARG A 14 -11.29 3.16 -7.99
N SER A 15 -11.20 2.84 -6.70
CA SER A 15 -9.92 2.53 -6.04
C SER A 15 -9.78 1.01 -5.91
N PRO A 16 -8.82 0.38 -6.62
CA PRO A 16 -8.52 -1.05 -6.46
C PRO A 16 -8.10 -1.38 -5.02
N TYR A 17 -7.35 -0.47 -4.38
CA TYR A 17 -6.96 -0.60 -2.98
C TYR A 17 -8.18 -0.63 -2.07
N ALA A 18 -9.11 0.32 -2.20
CA ALA A 18 -10.32 0.39 -1.38
C ALA A 18 -11.19 -0.86 -1.59
N GLN A 19 -11.39 -1.28 -2.83
CA GLN A 19 -12.16 -2.48 -3.13
C GLN A 19 -11.54 -3.72 -2.48
N TRP A 20 -10.23 -3.90 -2.61
CA TRP A 20 -9.51 -4.98 -1.95
C TRP A 20 -9.62 -4.88 -0.41
N PHE A 21 -9.45 -3.68 0.15
CA PHE A 21 -9.48 -3.43 1.59
C PHE A 21 -10.85 -3.74 2.20
N THR A 22 -11.95 -3.39 1.51
CA THR A 22 -13.31 -3.69 1.98
C THR A 22 -13.62 -5.18 2.06
N GLY A 23 -12.89 -6.02 1.32
CA GLY A 23 -12.99 -7.48 1.40
C GLY A 23 -12.23 -8.12 2.56
N LEU A 24 -11.43 -7.35 3.31
CA LEU A 24 -10.59 -7.89 4.39
C LEU A 24 -11.41 -8.09 5.68
N ASN A 25 -11.06 -9.16 6.41
CA ASN A 25 -11.50 -9.25 7.81
C ASN A 25 -10.82 -8.17 8.67
N ALA A 26 -11.39 -7.90 9.85
CA ALA A 26 -10.94 -6.80 10.72
C ALA A 26 -9.45 -6.86 11.07
N VAL A 27 -8.89 -8.06 11.27
CA VAL A 27 -7.46 -8.21 11.62
C VAL A 27 -6.58 -7.90 10.41
N ALA A 28 -6.94 -8.40 9.23
CA ALA A 28 -6.21 -8.12 8.00
C ALA A 28 -6.28 -6.62 7.63
N ALA A 29 -7.45 -6.00 7.76
CA ALA A 29 -7.64 -4.56 7.56
C ALA A 29 -6.73 -3.73 8.47
N ALA A 30 -6.70 -4.03 9.78
CA ALA A 30 -5.84 -3.33 10.74
C ALA A 30 -4.34 -3.47 10.39
N LYS A 31 -3.91 -4.64 9.89
CA LYS A 31 -2.52 -4.85 9.44
C LYS A 31 -2.21 -4.05 8.17
N ALA A 32 -3.14 -4.00 7.21
CA ALA A 32 -3.01 -3.19 6.01
C ALA A 32 -2.92 -1.68 6.34
N THR A 33 -3.80 -1.17 7.22
CA THR A 33 -3.73 0.22 7.71
C THR A 33 -2.40 0.52 8.39
N THR A 34 -1.89 -0.40 9.22
CA THR A 34 -0.57 -0.24 9.86
C THR A 34 0.56 -0.19 8.84
N ALA A 35 0.48 -0.97 7.76
CA ALA A 35 1.46 -0.95 6.68
C ALA A 35 1.46 0.40 5.94
N VAL A 36 0.27 0.93 5.60
CA VAL A 36 0.13 2.26 4.98
C VAL A 36 0.67 3.36 5.89
N TYR A 37 0.31 3.35 7.18
CA TYR A 37 0.82 4.33 8.14
C TYR A 37 2.35 4.31 8.25
N ARG A 38 2.97 3.12 8.21
CA ARG A 38 4.44 3.00 8.21
C ARG A 38 5.05 3.61 6.94
N LEU A 39 4.43 3.44 5.78
CA LEU A 39 4.87 4.08 4.54
C LEU A 39 4.80 5.61 4.63
N GLU A 40 3.75 6.18 5.22
CA GLU A 40 3.63 7.63 5.47
C GLU A 40 4.75 8.16 6.37
N GLN A 41 5.21 7.35 7.33
CA GLN A 41 6.35 7.66 8.20
C GLN A 41 7.72 7.46 7.52
N GLY A 42 7.75 7.09 6.23
CA GLY A 42 8.99 6.82 5.50
C GLY A 42 9.65 5.49 5.86
N ASN A 43 8.92 4.56 6.47
CA ASN A 43 9.45 3.24 6.78
C ASN A 43 9.25 2.26 5.62
N PHE A 44 10.36 1.97 4.93
CA PHE A 44 10.42 1.07 3.78
C PHE A 44 11.09 -0.28 4.09
N SER A 45 11.26 -0.67 5.36
CA SER A 45 12.00 -1.92 5.69
C SER A 45 11.35 -3.20 5.15
N ASN A 46 10.03 -3.20 4.99
CA ASN A 46 9.25 -4.31 4.46
C ASN A 46 8.88 -4.15 2.98
N VAL A 47 9.54 -3.20 2.30
CA VAL A 47 9.30 -2.87 0.90
C VAL A 47 10.36 -3.52 0.03
N LYS A 48 9.92 -4.13 -1.06
CA LYS A 48 10.79 -4.68 -2.10
C LYS A 48 10.41 -4.07 -3.45
N GLY A 49 11.39 -3.53 -4.16
CA GLY A 49 11.22 -3.16 -5.57
C GLY A 49 11.04 -4.41 -6.43
N ILE A 50 10.02 -4.44 -7.28
CA ILE A 50 9.73 -5.57 -8.18
C ILE A 50 10.01 -5.26 -9.65
N GLY A 51 10.42 -4.03 -9.97
CA GLY A 51 10.74 -3.58 -11.33
C GLY A 51 9.87 -2.42 -11.77
N GLU A 52 10.30 -1.69 -12.81
CA GLU A 52 9.48 -0.67 -13.50
C GLU A 52 8.88 0.43 -12.60
N GLY A 53 9.57 0.76 -11.50
CA GLY A 53 9.08 1.76 -10.54
C GLY A 53 7.98 1.27 -9.60
N VAL A 54 7.67 -0.03 -9.62
CA VAL A 54 6.70 -0.68 -8.74
C VAL A 54 7.39 -1.29 -7.53
N PHE A 55 6.78 -1.08 -6.37
CA PHE A 55 7.21 -1.59 -5.08
C PHE A 55 6.11 -2.45 -4.45
N GLU A 56 6.53 -3.47 -3.71
CA GLU A 56 5.67 -4.37 -2.96
C GLU A 56 5.96 -4.21 -1.46
N TYR A 57 4.95 -3.85 -0.66
CA TYR A 57 4.99 -3.99 0.79
C TYR A 57 4.45 -5.37 1.18
N ARG A 58 5.25 -6.14 1.92
CA ARG A 58 4.88 -7.48 2.37
C ARG A 58 4.25 -7.42 3.76
N VAL A 59 3.00 -7.85 3.84
CA VAL A 59 2.29 -8.06 5.11
C VAL A 59 2.29 -9.55 5.41
N ASP A 60 3.23 -9.97 6.24
CA ASP A 60 3.39 -11.38 6.64
C ASP A 60 2.36 -11.74 7.72
N PHE A 61 1.11 -11.91 7.28
CA PHE A 61 -0.02 -12.29 8.10
C PHE A 61 -1.03 -13.11 7.29
N GLY A 62 -1.52 -14.20 7.88
CA GLY A 62 -2.51 -15.10 7.26
C GLY A 62 -2.04 -15.63 5.91
N PRO A 63 -2.82 -15.47 4.82
CA PRO A 63 -2.45 -15.96 3.49
C PRO A 63 -1.24 -15.23 2.86
N GLY A 64 -0.75 -14.15 3.49
CA GLY A 64 0.37 -13.35 2.99
C GLY A 64 -0.10 -12.23 2.05
N TYR A 65 -0.59 -11.13 2.63
CA TYR A 65 -1.07 -9.99 1.87
C TYR A 65 0.08 -9.15 1.30
N ARG A 66 -0.17 -8.50 0.16
CA ARG A 66 0.77 -7.63 -0.54
C ARG A 66 0.07 -6.33 -0.90
N ILE A 67 0.76 -5.22 -0.70
CA ILE A 67 0.31 -3.90 -1.12
C ILE A 67 1.32 -3.42 -2.17
N TYR A 68 0.84 -3.17 -3.37
CA TYR A 68 1.66 -2.66 -4.47
C TYR A 68 1.55 -1.15 -4.53
N PHE A 69 2.65 -0.46 -4.81
CA PHE A 69 2.62 0.99 -4.95
C PHE A 69 3.74 1.50 -5.86
N GLY A 70 3.48 2.65 -6.49
CA GLY A 70 4.50 3.48 -7.14
C GLY A 70 5.00 4.57 -6.20
N LYS A 71 6.23 5.03 -6.40
CA LYS A 71 6.83 6.12 -5.62
C LYS A 71 7.45 7.17 -6.55
N ASP A 72 7.07 8.44 -6.36
CA ASP A 72 7.61 9.61 -7.05
C ASP A 72 7.96 10.69 -6.02
N GLY A 73 9.26 10.87 -5.77
CA GLY A 73 9.74 11.75 -4.70
C GLY A 73 9.15 11.35 -3.34
N ASP A 74 8.43 12.29 -2.70
CA ASP A 74 7.74 12.08 -1.42
C ASP A 74 6.28 11.62 -1.59
N ARG A 75 5.85 11.29 -2.81
CA ARG A 75 4.51 10.76 -3.10
C ARG A 75 4.56 9.25 -3.31
N ILE A 76 3.62 8.55 -2.66
CA ILE A 76 3.32 7.15 -2.89
C ILE A 76 1.91 7.04 -3.47
N VAL A 77 1.74 6.20 -4.48
CA VAL A 77 0.44 5.86 -5.07
C VAL A 77 0.21 4.36 -4.91
N ILE A 78 -0.79 3.99 -4.11
CA ILE A 78 -1.19 2.59 -3.83
C ILE A 78 -2.34 2.15 -4.72
#